data_AF-F1LHC3-F1
#
_entry.id   AF-F1LHC3-F1
#
_cell.length_a   1.000
_cell.length_b   1.000
_cell.length_c   1.000
_cell.angle_alpha   90.00
_cell.angle_beta   90.00
_cell.angle_gamma   90.00
#
_symmetry.space_group_name_H-M   'P 1'
#
loop_
_entity.id
_entity.type
_entity.pdbx_description
1 polymer ?
#
loop_
_entity_poly.entity_id
_entity_poly.type
_entity_poly.pdbx_seq_one_letter_code
_entity_poly.pdbx_strand_id
1 'polypeptide(L)'
;MTRYVEQEGKTSVAVGCFQLELNDEKMLWRDGDVPISQCSMPCPLGYRKQLIKVDEICCWACGKCEDYEYLINETTCVDCGEGRWPTPDRADCFDLARKHLKHMRWSSWYSIIPAIFAVIGICSTVAVILVYIIYNETPVVKASGSICSTV
;
A
#
# COMPACT_ATOMS: atom_id res chain seq x y z
N MET A 1 -33.47 1.61 5.13
CA MET A 1 -32.88 2.56 6.10
C MET A 1 -33.70 2.48 7.38
N THR A 2 -33.39 1.53 8.26
CA THR A 2 -34.04 1.38 9.57
C THR A 2 -33.53 2.49 10.50
N ARG A 3 -34.44 3.31 11.05
CA ARG A 3 -34.13 4.28 12.10
C ARG A 3 -34.36 3.59 13.44
N TYR A 4 -33.30 3.47 14.23
CA TYR A 4 -33.37 3.04 15.62
C TYR A 4 -33.73 4.27 16.47
N VAL A 5 -34.74 4.15 17.33
CA VAL A 5 -35.09 5.18 18.32
C VAL A 5 -35.00 4.51 19.68
N GLU A 6 -33.99 4.89 20.45
CA GLU A 6 -33.77 4.39 21.81
C GLU A 6 -34.44 5.36 22.78
N GLN A 7 -35.55 4.94 23.40
CA GLN A 7 -36.21 5.69 24.48
C GLN A 7 -36.43 4.76 25.68
N GLU A 8 -35.89 5.16 26.84
CA GLU A 8 -36.09 4.50 28.15
C GLU A 8 -36.06 2.96 28.12
N GLY A 9 -34.95 2.36 27.67
CA GLY A 9 -34.76 0.91 27.75
C GLY A 9 -35.71 0.08 26.87
N LYS A 10 -36.46 0.73 25.97
CA LYS A 10 -37.35 0.10 24.99
C LYS A 10 -36.80 0.29 23.59
N THR A 11 -36.46 -0.82 22.95
CA THR A 11 -36.08 -0.86 21.54
C THR A 11 -37.37 -1.01 20.72
N SER A 12 -37.82 0.07 20.07
CA SER A 12 -39.02 0.05 19.22
C SER A 12 -38.63 0.00 17.74
N VAL A 13 -38.98 -1.10 17.05
CA VAL A 13 -38.69 -1.31 15.63
C VAL A 13 -40.01 -1.40 14.85
N ALA A 14 -40.22 -0.45 13.94
CA ALA A 14 -41.34 -0.48 13.01
C ALA A 14 -41.02 -1.42 11.83
N VAL A 15 -41.76 -2.52 11.70
CA VAL A 15 -41.64 -3.47 10.59
C VAL A 15 -42.96 -3.47 9.80
N GLY A 16 -43.05 -2.57 8.83
CA GLY A 16 -44.28 -2.38 8.06
C GLY A 16 -45.42 -1.80 8.92
N CYS A 17 -46.59 -2.43 8.92
CA CYS A 17 -47.74 -2.02 9.74
C CYS A 17 -47.67 -2.53 11.19
N PHE A 18 -46.69 -3.37 11.52
CA PHE A 18 -46.48 -3.89 12.87
C PHE A 18 -45.43 -3.06 13.59
N GLN A 19 -45.76 -2.62 14.81
CA GLN A 19 -44.80 -2.08 15.76
C GLN A 19 -44.32 -3.20 16.66
N LEU A 20 -43.00 -3.39 16.70
CA LEU A 20 -42.35 -4.38 17.55
C LEU A 20 -41.67 -3.64 18.69
N GLU A 21 -42.23 -3.74 19.89
CA GLU A 21 -41.68 -3.16 21.12
C GLU A 21 -40.95 -4.26 21.91
N LEU A 22 -39.64 -4.14 22.01
CA LEU A 22 -38.78 -5.03 22.78
C LEU A 22 -38.29 -4.29 24.03
N ASN A 23 -38.40 -4.95 25.18
CA ASN A 23 -37.94 -4.41 26.46
C ASN A 23 -36.81 -5.29 26.98
N ASP A 24 -35.57 -4.92 26.66
CA ASP A 24 -34.37 -5.70 26.92
C ASP A 24 -34.22 -6.05 28.41
N GLU A 25 -34.65 -5.18 29.31
CA GLU A 25 -34.59 -5.38 30.77
C GLU A 25 -35.47 -6.52 31.32
N LYS A 26 -36.47 -6.97 30.55
CA LYS A 26 -37.39 -8.05 30.98
C LYS A 26 -37.01 -9.40 30.38
N MET A 27 -35.97 -9.45 29.56
CA MET A 27 -35.52 -10.68 28.93
C MET A 27 -34.57 -11.43 29.88
N LEU A 28 -34.97 -12.64 30.26
CA LEU A 28 -34.19 -13.49 31.15
C LEU A 28 -33.33 -14.44 30.32
N TRP A 29 -32.03 -14.15 30.23
CA TRP A 29 -31.04 -15.03 29.65
C TRP A 29 -30.35 -15.84 30.74
N ARG A 30 -30.00 -17.11 30.45
CA ARG A 30 -29.40 -18.03 31.43
C ARG A 30 -28.09 -17.48 32.02
N ASP A 31 -27.30 -16.77 31.22
CA ASP A 31 -26.01 -16.19 31.61
C ASP A 31 -26.03 -14.65 31.65
N GLY A 32 -27.22 -14.03 31.64
CA GLY A 32 -27.39 -12.56 31.68
C GLY A 32 -27.14 -11.84 30.33
N ASP A 33 -26.36 -12.43 29.43
CA ASP A 33 -26.11 -11.90 28.09
C ASP A 33 -27.01 -12.52 27.02
N VAL A 34 -27.33 -11.73 25.99
CA VAL A 34 -28.07 -12.20 24.80
C VAL A 34 -27.22 -13.24 24.07
N PRO A 35 -27.73 -14.47 23.85
CA PRO A 35 -26.99 -15.50 23.13
C PRO A 35 -26.89 -15.13 21.66
N ILE A 36 -25.66 -15.09 21.15
CA ILE A 36 -25.38 -14.82 19.74
C ILE A 36 -25.46 -16.15 18.98
N SER A 37 -26.50 -16.35 18.19
CA SER A 37 -26.65 -17.52 17.32
C SER A 37 -26.05 -17.26 15.93
N GLN A 38 -24.72 -17.14 15.84
CA GLN A 38 -24.02 -16.96 14.56
C GLN A 38 -23.10 -18.14 14.27
N CYS A 39 -23.13 -18.64 13.03
CA CYS A 39 -22.28 -19.74 12.57
C CYS A 39 -20.82 -19.31 12.39
N SER A 40 -20.62 -18.07 11.93
CA SER A 40 -19.32 -17.53 11.56
C SER A 40 -19.15 -16.10 12.08
N MET A 41 -17.94 -15.82 12.56
CA MET A 41 -17.57 -14.49 13.05
C MET A 41 -17.29 -13.52 11.88
N PRO A 42 -17.43 -12.20 12.10
CA PRO A 42 -17.02 -11.21 11.11
C PRO A 42 -15.52 -11.33 10.81
N CYS A 43 -15.16 -11.27 9.53
CA CYS A 43 -13.77 -11.39 9.12
C CYS A 43 -12.97 -10.11 9.40
N PRO A 44 -11.67 -10.22 9.75
CA PRO A 44 -10.79 -9.07 9.89
C PRO A 44 -10.50 -8.40 8.53
N LEU A 45 -10.01 -7.17 8.57
CA LEU A 45 -9.66 -6.41 7.36
C LEU A 45 -8.63 -7.17 6.51
N GLY A 46 -8.82 -7.15 5.19
CA GLY A 46 -7.99 -7.89 4.23
C GLY A 46 -8.36 -9.36 4.03
N TYR A 47 -9.47 -9.83 4.62
CA TYR A 47 -10.02 -11.16 4.41
C TYR A 47 -11.39 -11.08 3.73
N ARG A 48 -11.62 -11.96 2.76
CA ARG A 48 -12.93 -12.13 2.13
C ARG A 48 -13.73 -13.25 2.80
N LYS A 49 -15.05 -13.07 2.86
CA LYS A 49 -16.01 -14.11 3.23
C LYS A 49 -16.11 -15.11 2.08
N GLN A 50 -15.72 -16.36 2.35
CA GLN A 50 -15.85 -17.48 1.44
C GLN A 50 -16.92 -18.43 1.97
N LEU A 51 -17.97 -18.67 1.18
CA LEU A 51 -19.02 -19.62 1.56
C LEU A 51 -18.45 -21.03 1.63
N ILE A 52 -18.67 -21.72 2.76
CA ILE A 52 -18.14 -23.07 3.01
C ILE A 52 -18.93 -24.10 2.21
N LYS A 53 -20.26 -23.90 2.11
CA LYS A 53 -21.18 -24.67 1.28
C LYS A 53 -22.12 -23.72 0.55
N VAL A 54 -22.48 -24.05 -0.69
CA VAL A 54 -23.42 -23.27 -1.49
C VAL A 54 -24.82 -23.22 -0.83
N ASP A 55 -25.17 -24.26 -0.07
CA ASP A 55 -26.48 -24.43 0.59
C ASP A 55 -26.60 -23.74 1.97
N GLU A 56 -25.50 -23.26 2.56
CA GLU A 56 -25.50 -22.62 3.88
C GLU A 56 -25.06 -21.14 3.76
N ILE A 57 -25.99 -20.28 3.31
CA ILE A 57 -25.73 -18.84 3.05
C ILE A 57 -25.25 -18.10 4.32
N CYS A 58 -25.64 -18.58 5.51
CA CYS A 58 -25.30 -17.98 6.79
C CYS A 58 -23.93 -18.40 7.35
N CYS A 59 -23.23 -19.37 6.74
CA CYS A 59 -21.94 -19.87 7.21
C CYS A 59 -20.84 -19.54 6.20
N TRP A 60 -19.87 -18.73 6.62
CA TRP A 60 -18.68 -18.39 5.83
C TRP A 60 -17.38 -18.67 6.57
N ALA A 61 -16.32 -18.94 5.80
CA ALA A 61 -14.94 -18.98 6.26
C ALA A 61 -14.20 -17.72 5.76
N CYS A 62 -13.23 -17.24 6.52
CA CYS A 62 -12.41 -16.10 6.11
C CYS A 62 -11.24 -16.58 5.24
N GLY A 63 -11.29 -16.25 3.95
CA GLY A 63 -10.19 -16.49 3.00
C GLY A 63 -9.32 -15.24 2.84
N LYS A 64 -8.00 -15.42 2.80
CA LYS A 64 -7.05 -14.32 2.54
C LYS A 64 -7.07 -13.98 1.03
N CYS A 65 -7.12 -12.69 0.67
CA CYS A 65 -6.90 -12.26 -0.72
C CYS A 65 -5.42 -12.42 -1.11
N GLU A 66 -5.13 -12.46 -2.41
CA GLU A 66 -3.73 -12.41 -2.89
C GLU A 66 -3.10 -11.04 -2.60
N ASP A 67 -1.77 -10.96 -2.55
CA ASP A 67 -1.06 -9.75 -2.12
C ASP A 67 -1.19 -8.56 -3.08
N TYR A 68 -1.62 -8.79 -4.32
CA TYR A 68 -1.88 -7.77 -5.34
C TYR A 68 -3.38 -7.39 -5.45
N GLU A 69 -4.25 -8.05 -4.69
CA GLU A 69 -5.70 -7.84 -4.72
C GLU A 69 -6.17 -6.97 -3.57
N TYR A 70 -7.28 -6.26 -3.81
CA TYR A 70 -8.01 -5.50 -2.81
C TYR A 70 -9.46 -5.98 -2.70
N LEU A 71 -10.08 -5.67 -1.57
CA LEU A 71 -11.44 -6.07 -1.23
C LEU A 71 -12.44 -5.03 -1.75
N ILE A 72 -13.18 -5.33 -2.82
CA ILE A 72 -14.26 -4.43 -3.30
C ILE A 72 -15.55 -4.59 -2.51
N ASN A 73 -15.85 -5.82 -2.11
CA ASN A 73 -17.01 -6.21 -1.34
C ASN A 73 -16.56 -7.28 -0.36
N GLU A 74 -17.31 -7.47 0.72
CA GLU A 74 -16.97 -8.43 1.78
C GLU A 74 -16.74 -9.87 1.28
N THR A 75 -17.18 -10.23 0.07
CA THR A 75 -17.08 -11.57 -0.52
C THR A 75 -16.11 -11.68 -1.70
N THR A 76 -15.69 -10.58 -2.32
CA THR A 76 -14.94 -10.60 -3.59
C THR A 76 -13.68 -9.74 -3.54
N CYS A 77 -12.53 -10.35 -3.86
CA CYS A 77 -11.28 -9.65 -4.11
C CYS A 77 -11.12 -9.40 -5.61
N VAL A 78 -10.51 -8.29 -5.98
CA VAL A 78 -10.14 -8.00 -7.38
C VAL A 78 -8.74 -7.39 -7.43
N ASP A 79 -8.14 -7.50 -8.60
CA ASP A 79 -6.80 -6.98 -8.88
C ASP A 79 -6.80 -5.44 -8.96
N CYS A 80 -5.75 -4.80 -8.42
CA CYS A 80 -5.57 -3.34 -8.52
C CYS A 80 -5.18 -2.88 -9.94
N GLY A 81 -4.72 -3.80 -10.79
CA GLY A 81 -4.20 -3.54 -12.13
C GLY A 81 -2.74 -3.08 -12.14
N GLU A 82 -2.19 -2.98 -13.36
CA GLU A 82 -0.79 -2.62 -13.59
C GLU A 82 -0.42 -1.25 -12.99
N GLY A 83 0.71 -1.20 -12.27
CA GLY A 83 1.23 0.05 -11.71
C GLY A 83 0.49 0.57 -10.47
N ARG A 84 -0.41 -0.23 -9.89
CA ARG A 84 -1.13 0.06 -8.64
C ARG A 84 -0.84 -1.00 -7.60
N TRP A 85 -0.93 -0.62 -6.33
CA TRP A 85 -0.70 -1.53 -5.22
C TRP A 85 -1.78 -1.37 -4.15
N PRO A 86 -2.26 -2.47 -3.54
CA PRO A 86 -3.27 -2.39 -2.49
C PRO A 86 -2.69 -1.81 -1.20
N THR A 87 -3.53 -1.09 -0.46
CA THR A 87 -3.25 -0.63 0.91
C THR A 87 -3.05 -1.81 1.87
N PRO A 88 -2.35 -1.63 3.01
CA PRO A 88 -2.18 -2.70 4.01
C PRO A 88 -3.53 -3.23 4.55
N ASP A 89 -4.52 -2.35 4.66
CA ASP A 89 -5.90 -2.70 5.04
C ASP A 89 -6.70 -3.34 3.90
N ARG A 90 -6.11 -3.39 2.70
CA ARG A 90 -6.66 -3.93 1.44
C ARG A 90 -8.03 -3.38 1.06
N ALA A 91 -8.34 -2.17 1.52
CA ALA A 91 -9.61 -1.49 1.25
C ALA A 91 -9.56 -0.64 -0.02
N ASP A 92 -8.36 -0.23 -0.44
CA ASP A 92 -8.16 0.69 -1.56
C ASP A 92 -6.82 0.44 -2.27
N CYS A 93 -6.71 0.89 -3.51
CA CYS A 93 -5.49 0.82 -4.33
C CYS A 93 -4.84 2.20 -4.45
N PHE A 94 -3.51 2.25 -4.39
CA PHE A 94 -2.76 3.47 -4.66
C PHE A 94 -1.82 3.31 -5.86
N ASP A 95 -1.65 4.38 -6.63
CA ASP A 95 -0.75 4.39 -7.80
C ASP A 95 0.73 4.39 -7.37
N LEU A 96 1.47 3.34 -7.76
CA LEU A 96 2.92 3.24 -7.58
C LEU A 96 3.66 4.27 -8.42
N ALA A 97 3.17 4.56 -9.63
CA ALA A 97 3.80 5.52 -10.55
C ALA A 97 3.95 6.92 -9.93
N ARG A 98 2.93 7.38 -9.19
CA ARG A 98 2.97 8.68 -8.49
C ARG A 98 4.02 8.69 -7.36
N LYS A 99 4.20 7.55 -6.69
CA LYS A 99 5.18 7.41 -5.59
C LYS A 99 6.61 7.24 -6.09
N HIS A 100 6.80 6.57 -7.23
CA HIS A 100 8.10 6.39 -7.88
C HIS A 100 8.62 7.66 -8.56
N LEU A 101 7.75 8.46 -9.19
CA LEU A 101 8.14 9.79 -9.69
C LEU A 101 8.56 10.71 -8.53
N LYS A 102 7.94 10.57 -7.36
CA LYS A 102 8.38 11.25 -6.14
C LYS A 102 9.68 10.70 -5.55
N HIS A 103 10.20 9.56 -6.03
CA HIS A 103 11.47 8.97 -5.60
C HIS A 103 12.70 9.55 -6.32
N MET A 104 12.52 10.36 -7.38
CA MET A 104 13.56 11.33 -7.78
C MET A 104 13.58 12.55 -6.83
N ARG A 105 13.38 12.31 -5.54
CA ARG A 105 13.62 13.33 -4.52
C ARG A 105 15.11 13.34 -4.27
N TRP A 106 15.75 14.47 -4.57
CA TRP A 106 17.16 14.80 -4.33
C TRP A 106 17.65 14.61 -2.87
N SER A 107 16.82 14.04 -1.99
CA SER A 107 17.07 13.83 -0.56
C SER A 107 17.34 12.36 -0.21
N SER A 108 17.29 11.44 -1.18
CA SER A 108 17.64 10.03 -0.93
C SER A 108 19.15 9.83 -1.10
N TRP A 109 19.76 9.13 -0.16
CA TRP A 109 21.19 8.80 -0.17
C TRP A 109 21.66 8.14 -1.48
N TYR A 110 20.79 7.32 -2.09
CA TYR A 110 21.02 6.71 -3.40
C TYR A 110 21.29 7.71 -4.54
N SER A 111 20.75 8.94 -4.47
CA SER A 111 21.03 10.02 -5.45
C SER A 111 22.22 10.89 -5.05
N ILE A 112 22.47 11.07 -3.75
CA ILE A 112 23.52 11.95 -3.24
C ILE A 112 24.91 11.39 -3.52
N ILE A 113 25.10 10.09 -3.29
CA ILE A 113 26.39 9.41 -3.49
C ILE A 113 26.91 9.60 -4.93
N PRO A 114 26.17 9.21 -6.00
CA PRO A 114 26.65 9.37 -7.37
C PRO A 114 26.86 10.84 -7.76
N ALA A 115 26.06 11.77 -7.22
CA ALA A 115 26.26 13.20 -7.46
C ALA A 115 27.61 13.70 -6.91
N ILE A 116 27.99 13.27 -5.70
CA ILE A 116 29.29 13.63 -5.11
C ILE A 116 30.45 13.04 -5.93
N PHE A 117 30.35 11.77 -6.32
CA PHE A 117 31.35 11.13 -7.18
C PHE A 117 31.53 11.87 -8.52
N ALA A 118 30.43 12.30 -9.14
CA ALA A 118 30.48 13.09 -10.37
C ALA A 118 31.19 14.43 -10.16
N VAL A 119 30.87 15.16 -9.08
CA VAL A 119 31.52 16.44 -8.76
C VAL A 119 33.02 16.27 -8.51
N ILE A 120 33.43 15.25 -7.75
CA ILE A 120 34.85 14.95 -7.51
C ILE A 120 35.56 14.62 -8.83
N GLY A 121 34.94 13.83 -9.70
CA GLY A 121 35.47 13.51 -11.03
C GLY A 121 35.69 14.76 -11.88
N ILE A 122 34.71 15.66 -11.92
CA ILE A 122 34.81 16.94 -12.65
C ILE A 122 35.95 17.78 -12.07
N CYS A 123 36.03 17.95 -10.75
CA CYS A 123 37.12 18.69 -10.10
C CYS A 123 38.50 18.10 -10.42
N SER A 124 38.63 16.78 -10.42
CA SER A 124 39.88 16.10 -10.77
C SER A 124 40.28 16.35 -12.22
N THR A 125 39.34 16.23 -13.17
CA THR A 125 39.62 16.52 -14.60
C THR A 125 40.03 17.97 -14.82
N VAL A 126 39.36 18.93 -14.18
CA VAL A 126 39.72 20.36 -14.26
C VAL A 126 41.11 20.60 -13.68
N ALA A 127 41.46 19.98 -12.55
CA ALA A 127 42.79 20.09 -11.96
C ALA A 127 43.88 19.56 -12.91
N VAL A 128 43.66 18.42 -13.56
CA VAL A 128 44.60 17.86 -14.55
C VAL A 128 44.77 18.82 -15.74
N ILE A 129 43.68 19.40 -16.25
CA ILE A 129 43.71 20.38 -17.35
C ILE A 129 44.49 21.64 -16.94
N LEU A 130 44.26 22.16 -15.74
CA LEU A 130 44.97 23.34 -15.23
C LEU A 130 46.46 23.07 -15.08
N VAL A 131 46.84 21.92 -14.51
CA VAL A 131 48.23 21.49 -14.38
C VAL A 131 48.86 21.36 -15.78
N TYR A 132 48.18 20.78 -16.74
CA TYR A 132 48.67 20.66 -18.12
C TYR A 132 48.93 22.04 -18.75
N ILE A 133 48.04 23.02 -18.55
CA ILE A 133 48.20 24.38 -19.09
C ILE A 133 49.37 25.11 -18.41
N ILE A 134 49.50 25.00 -17.08
CA ILE A 134 50.56 25.69 -16.31
C ILE A 134 51.93 25.07 -16.56
N TYR A 135 52.02 23.74 -16.61
CA TYR A 135 53.26 22.98 -16.81
C TYR A 135 53.45 22.55 -18.27
N ASN A 136 52.90 23.30 -19.21
CA ASN A 136 52.99 23.05 -20.66
C ASN A 136 54.44 23.06 -21.20
N GLU A 137 55.41 23.48 -20.37
CA GLU A 137 56.85 23.45 -20.64
C GLU A 137 57.56 22.21 -20.05
N THR A 138 56.85 21.29 -19.40
CA THR A 138 57.46 20.03 -18.93
C THR A 138 57.56 19.02 -20.08
N PRO A 139 58.77 18.51 -20.41
CA PRO A 139 59.04 17.72 -21.61
C PRO A 139 58.46 16.29 -21.60
N VAL A 140 57.52 15.98 -20.70
CA VAL A 140 56.88 14.65 -20.60
C VAL A 140 55.75 14.48 -21.64
N VAL A 141 55.06 15.54 -22.05
CA VAL A 141 53.93 15.48 -23.01
C VAL A 141 54.30 15.74 -24.47
N LYS A 142 55.51 16.23 -24.75
CA LYS A 142 56.02 16.45 -26.12
C LYS A 142 56.69 15.23 -26.75
N ALA A 143 57.03 14.20 -25.99
CA ALA A 143 57.72 13.00 -26.51
C ALA A 143 56.77 11.91 -27.03
N SER A 144 55.48 11.96 -26.73
CA SER A 144 54.51 10.89 -27.07
C SER A 144 53.62 11.22 -28.28
N GLY A 145 53.92 12.28 -29.02
CA GLY A 145 53.12 12.76 -30.15
C GLY A 145 53.78 12.62 -31.53
N SER A 146 55.03 12.16 -31.61
CA SER A 146 55.69 11.98 -32.91
C SER A 146 55.46 10.57 -33.45
N ILE A 147 54.46 10.46 -34.32
CA ILE A 147 54.38 9.58 -35.49
C ILE A 147 54.62 8.07 -35.29
N CYS A 148 53.53 7.29 -35.25
CA CYS A 148 53.54 5.91 -35.73
C CYS A 148 52.19 5.59 -36.38
N SER A 149 51.97 6.16 -37.55
CA SER A 149 50.90 5.78 -38.50
C SER A 149 51.45 5.96 -39.91
N THR A 150 52.54 5.26 -40.22
CA THR A 150 53.02 4.99 -41.59
C THR A 150 54.01 3.84 -41.52
N VAL A 151 53.54 2.60 -41.69
CA VAL A 151 53.99 1.57 -42.64
C VAL A 151 52.87 0.54 -42.75
#